data_AF-A0A7K2YS95-F1
#
_entry.id   AF-A0A7K2YS95-F1
#
_cell.length_a   1.000
_cell.length_b   1.000
_cell.length_c   1.000
_cell.angle_alpha   90.00
_cell.angle_beta   90.00
_cell.angle_gamma   90.00
#
_symmetry.space_group_name_H-M   'P 1'
#
loop_
_entity.id
_entity.type
_entity.pdbx_description
1 polymer ?
#
loop_
_entity_poly.entity_id
_entity_poly.type
_entity_poly.pdbx_seq_one_letter_code
_entity_poly.pdbx_strand_id
1 'polypeptide(L)'
;MRLPQTKTTIALLTACVLAGTACSQGKESGLGAESPDTIAGRSRTAASAANSVHVQGVWKIQSQEFKIDLRLKREGGVGTVVTADSTIELLRVGEELFVRGDARLYQGRDGRGGPEVEQSAALLRDKFVKVHRDDPSYARLAGFTRMQDMITDLIRLNGKLKKDGREKVRGTETLKIAADRGRGGELRVALTGTPFPLKYIPAPHSGSLELFEYDQDFPLVLPKAEEVVDYGTLTDGKEPGAKPGTDQLPGTD
;
A
#
# COMPACT_ATOMS: atom_id res chain seq x y z
N MET A 1 63.70 36.27 -46.13
CA MET A 1 62.23 36.33 -45.98
C MET A 1 61.95 36.61 -44.51
N ARG A 2 61.35 37.80 -44.24
CA ARG A 2 60.86 38.44 -42.99
C ARG A 2 60.96 37.62 -41.68
N LEU A 3 61.80 38.00 -40.69
CA LEU A 3 61.67 39.06 -39.63
C LEU A 3 61.25 38.43 -38.26
N PRO A 4 61.54 39.05 -37.10
CA PRO A 4 62.68 38.72 -36.24
C PRO A 4 62.30 38.20 -34.84
N GLN A 5 63.33 37.98 -34.02
CA GLN A 5 63.26 37.59 -32.61
C GLN A 5 62.67 38.66 -31.69
N THR A 6 62.01 38.21 -30.61
CA THR A 6 62.13 38.83 -29.28
C THR A 6 61.76 37.86 -28.17
N LYS A 7 62.67 37.76 -27.19
CA LYS A 7 62.52 37.10 -25.89
C LYS A 7 61.47 37.84 -25.05
N THR A 8 60.80 37.16 -24.10
CA THR A 8 60.81 37.47 -22.65
C THR A 8 59.82 36.57 -21.89
N THR A 9 60.25 36.25 -20.67
CA THR A 9 59.83 35.28 -19.68
C THR A 9 58.66 35.78 -18.78
N ILE A 10 58.00 34.84 -18.06
CA ILE A 10 57.45 34.94 -16.67
C ILE A 10 55.91 34.84 -16.44
N ALA A 11 55.57 33.76 -15.70
CA ALA A 11 54.61 33.54 -14.59
C ALA A 11 53.08 33.66 -14.72
N LEU A 12 52.46 32.49 -14.47
CA LEU A 12 51.55 32.16 -13.36
C LEU A 12 50.34 33.08 -13.07
N LEU A 13 49.13 32.59 -13.33
CA LEU A 13 47.95 32.95 -12.54
C LEU A 13 46.92 31.81 -12.50
N THR A 14 46.72 31.31 -11.30
CA THR A 14 45.68 30.40 -10.84
C THR A 14 44.30 31.04 -11.01
N ALA A 15 43.31 30.31 -11.53
CA ALA A 15 41.91 30.71 -11.47
C ALA A 15 41.02 29.51 -11.08
N CYS A 16 40.40 29.63 -9.90
CA CYS A 16 39.37 28.76 -9.37
C CYS A 16 38.22 28.55 -10.38
N VAL A 17 37.97 27.31 -10.76
CA VAL A 17 36.70 26.94 -11.41
C VAL A 17 35.74 26.49 -10.31
N LEU A 18 34.91 27.43 -9.83
CA LEU A 18 33.68 27.13 -9.11
C LEU A 18 32.71 26.48 -10.10
N ALA A 19 32.67 25.15 -10.13
CA ALA A 19 31.65 24.40 -10.84
C ALA A 19 30.31 24.54 -10.11
N GLY A 20 29.59 25.62 -10.41
CA GLY A 20 28.18 25.75 -10.08
C GLY A 20 27.39 24.76 -10.93
N THR A 21 26.99 23.64 -10.34
CA THR A 21 25.95 22.76 -10.91
C THR A 21 24.61 23.49 -10.83
N ALA A 22 24.38 24.40 -11.77
CA ALA A 22 23.05 24.91 -12.04
C ALA A 22 22.24 23.76 -12.67
N CYS A 23 21.43 23.08 -11.87
CA CYS A 23 20.41 22.17 -12.36
C CYS A 23 19.55 22.94 -13.38
N SER A 24 19.66 22.57 -14.65
CA SER A 24 18.83 23.13 -15.72
C SER A 24 17.38 22.75 -15.45
N GLN A 25 16.60 23.68 -14.89
CA GLN A 25 15.15 23.63 -14.95
C GLN A 25 14.76 23.85 -16.42
N GLY A 26 14.77 22.78 -17.22
CA GLY A 26 14.16 22.79 -18.53
C GLY A 26 12.70 23.22 -18.38
N LYS A 27 12.27 24.17 -19.23
CA LYS A 27 10.90 24.71 -19.23
C LYS A 27 9.90 23.54 -19.20
N GLU A 28 9.05 23.48 -18.19
CA GLU A 28 8.08 22.39 -18.05
C GLU A 28 7.11 22.41 -19.24
N SER A 29 6.82 21.23 -19.79
CA SER A 29 5.87 21.03 -20.90
C SER A 29 4.90 19.89 -20.57
N GLY A 30 3.76 19.85 -21.27
CA GLY A 30 2.71 18.85 -21.01
C GLY A 30 2.14 18.97 -19.59
N LEU A 31 1.87 17.81 -18.96
CA LEU A 31 1.38 17.75 -17.58
C LEU A 31 2.28 18.51 -16.60
N GLY A 32 3.59 18.52 -16.85
CA GLY A 32 4.53 19.25 -16.01
C GLY A 32 4.25 20.74 -15.95
N ALA A 33 3.65 21.36 -16.97
CA ALA A 33 3.37 22.80 -17.00
C ALA A 33 2.12 23.21 -16.19
N GLU A 34 1.27 22.24 -15.83
CA GLU A 34 -0.01 22.47 -15.16
C GLU A 34 0.15 22.94 -13.70
N SER A 35 -0.94 23.40 -13.09
CA SER A 35 -0.94 23.72 -11.66
C SER A 35 -0.75 22.45 -10.79
N PRO A 36 -0.17 22.55 -9.57
CA PRO A 36 -0.05 21.42 -8.65
C PRO A 36 -1.41 20.72 -8.37
N ASP A 37 -2.46 21.52 -8.19
CA ASP A 37 -3.83 21.02 -7.95
C ASP A 37 -4.39 20.27 -9.16
N THR A 38 -4.18 20.80 -10.36
CA THR A 38 -4.57 20.11 -11.62
C THR A 38 -3.85 18.77 -11.74
N ILE A 39 -2.55 18.72 -11.44
CA ILE A 39 -1.73 17.51 -11.55
C ILE A 39 -2.22 16.46 -10.55
N ALA A 40 -2.38 16.84 -9.28
CA ALA A 40 -2.88 15.94 -8.24
C ALA A 40 -4.30 15.44 -8.55
N GLY A 41 -5.20 16.32 -9.00
CA GLY A 41 -6.57 15.97 -9.37
C GLY A 41 -6.65 14.99 -10.54
N ARG A 42 -5.89 15.25 -11.62
CA ARG A 42 -5.79 14.32 -12.76
C ARG A 42 -5.19 12.98 -12.36
N SER A 43 -4.21 12.99 -11.45
CA SER A 43 -3.59 11.76 -10.96
C SER A 43 -4.57 10.90 -10.17
N ARG A 44 -5.33 11.50 -9.25
CA ARG A 44 -6.39 10.80 -8.51
C ARG A 44 -7.47 10.26 -9.45
N THR A 45 -7.89 11.07 -10.43
CA THR A 45 -8.89 10.65 -11.43
C THR A 45 -8.40 9.45 -12.23
N ALA A 46 -7.14 9.47 -12.69
CA ALA A 46 -6.54 8.35 -13.40
C ALA A 46 -6.51 7.08 -12.54
N ALA A 47 -6.06 7.18 -11.29
CA ALA A 47 -6.04 6.04 -10.38
C ALA A 47 -7.46 5.46 -10.14
N SER A 48 -8.46 6.32 -9.89
CA SER A 48 -9.84 5.87 -9.70
C SER A 48 -10.45 5.19 -10.93
N ALA A 49 -10.00 5.56 -12.13
CA ALA A 49 -10.45 4.97 -13.39
C ALA A 49 -9.77 3.62 -13.71
N ALA A 50 -8.63 3.31 -13.08
CA ALA A 50 -7.91 2.06 -13.30
C ALA A 50 -8.78 0.83 -12.98
N ASN A 51 -8.52 -0.27 -13.66
CA ASN A 51 -9.19 -1.54 -13.44
C ASN A 51 -8.53 -2.34 -12.32
N SER A 52 -7.22 -2.20 -12.18
CA SER A 52 -6.42 -2.86 -11.16
C SER A 52 -5.18 -2.05 -10.81
N VAL A 53 -4.56 -2.39 -9.68
CA VAL A 53 -3.29 -1.82 -9.21
C VAL A 53 -2.61 -2.79 -8.24
N HIS A 54 -1.28 -2.80 -8.25
CA HIS A 54 -0.46 -3.41 -7.22
C HIS A 54 0.09 -2.31 -6.31
N VAL A 55 -0.16 -2.45 -5.01
CA VAL A 55 0.33 -1.53 -3.98
C VAL A 55 1.25 -2.26 -3.03
N GLN A 56 2.46 -1.71 -2.88
CA GLN A 56 3.49 -2.27 -2.03
C GLN A 56 4.11 -1.17 -1.18
N GLY A 57 4.41 -1.45 0.07
CA GLY A 57 5.21 -0.54 0.87
C GLY A 57 5.07 -0.74 2.36
N VAL A 58 5.43 0.29 3.09
CA VAL A 58 5.45 0.30 4.55
C VAL A 58 4.70 1.52 5.03
N TRP A 59 3.80 1.32 5.99
CA TRP A 59 3.09 2.38 6.68
C TRP A 59 3.21 2.19 8.18
N LYS A 60 3.45 3.29 8.90
CA LYS A 60 3.47 3.34 10.35
C LYS A 60 2.24 4.05 10.87
N ILE A 61 1.49 3.39 11.74
CA ILE A 61 0.40 3.99 12.49
C ILE A 61 0.83 3.97 13.94
N GLN A 62 1.01 5.15 14.54
CA GLN A 62 1.60 5.29 15.87
C GLN A 62 2.97 4.60 15.94
N SER A 63 3.16 3.62 16.82
CA SER A 63 4.39 2.83 16.94
C SER A 63 4.38 1.55 16.11
N GLN A 64 3.26 1.19 15.47
CA GLN A 64 3.14 -0.06 14.72
C GLN A 64 3.51 0.15 13.25
N GLU A 65 4.45 -0.67 12.77
CA GLU A 65 4.78 -0.79 11.36
C GLU A 65 3.90 -1.88 10.70
N PHE A 66 3.38 -1.54 9.52
CA PHE A 66 2.63 -2.42 8.63
C PHE A 66 3.35 -2.46 7.30
N LYS A 67 3.68 -3.67 6.81
CA LYS A 67 4.16 -3.87 5.45
C LYS A 67 3.01 -4.44 4.63
N ILE A 68 2.76 -3.85 3.48
CA ILE A 68 1.63 -4.18 2.62
C ILE A 68 2.18 -4.58 1.26
N ASP A 69 1.64 -5.64 0.69
CA ASP A 69 1.85 -6.08 -0.69
C ASP A 69 0.52 -6.64 -1.18
N LEU A 70 -0.24 -5.83 -1.94
CA LEU A 70 -1.61 -6.13 -2.33
C LEU A 70 -1.82 -5.88 -3.82
N ARG A 71 -2.44 -6.84 -4.50
CA ARG A 71 -3.02 -6.64 -5.83
C ARG A 71 -4.52 -6.44 -5.69
N LEU A 72 -5.02 -5.35 -6.25
CA LEU A 72 -6.40 -4.93 -6.09
C LEU A 72 -7.05 -4.71 -7.44
N LYS A 73 -8.35 -5.03 -7.54
CA LYS A 73 -9.23 -4.69 -8.64
C LYS A 73 -10.64 -4.45 -8.13
N ARG A 74 -11.59 -4.08 -8.99
CA ARG A 74 -12.94 -3.67 -8.55
C ARG A 74 -13.64 -4.79 -7.78
N GLU A 75 -13.55 -6.00 -8.28
CA GLU A 75 -14.20 -7.19 -7.74
C GLU A 75 -13.52 -7.75 -6.49
N GLY A 76 -12.32 -7.31 -6.11
CA GLY A 76 -11.59 -7.97 -5.03
C GLY A 76 -10.13 -7.59 -4.91
N GLY A 77 -9.41 -8.35 -4.09
CA GLY A 77 -7.98 -8.14 -3.89
C GLY A 77 -7.34 -9.33 -3.21
N VAL A 78 -6.04 -9.48 -3.42
CA VAL A 78 -5.23 -10.55 -2.83
C VAL A 78 -3.87 -10.00 -2.42
N GLY A 79 -3.33 -10.49 -1.32
CA GLY A 79 -1.95 -10.24 -0.93
C GLY A 79 -1.75 -10.31 0.56
N THR A 80 -0.74 -9.61 1.06
CA THR A 80 -0.26 -9.76 2.43
C THR A 80 -0.18 -8.44 3.17
N VAL A 81 -0.45 -8.53 4.48
CA VAL A 81 -0.23 -7.48 5.46
C VAL A 81 0.62 -8.09 6.58
N VAL A 82 1.80 -7.53 6.77
CA VAL A 82 2.78 -7.98 7.77
C VAL A 82 2.86 -6.93 8.87
N THR A 83 2.75 -7.38 10.12
CA THR A 83 3.01 -6.59 11.33
C THR A 83 4.25 -7.12 12.05
N ALA A 84 4.59 -6.54 13.20
CA ALA A 84 5.69 -7.06 14.02
C ALA A 84 5.43 -8.48 14.53
N ASP A 85 4.15 -8.80 14.79
CA ASP A 85 3.75 -10.01 15.51
C ASP A 85 3.14 -11.07 14.60
N SER A 86 2.74 -10.71 13.38
CA SER A 86 2.01 -11.61 12.49
C SER A 86 2.14 -11.28 11.01
N THR A 87 1.99 -12.30 10.17
CA THR A 87 1.71 -12.15 8.74
C THR A 87 0.30 -12.62 8.44
N ILE A 88 -0.46 -11.78 7.75
CA ILE A 88 -1.83 -12.05 7.34
C ILE A 88 -1.91 -11.98 5.83
N GLU A 89 -2.44 -13.03 5.22
CA GLU A 89 -2.85 -13.06 3.83
C GLU A 89 -4.35 -12.76 3.74
N LEU A 90 -4.69 -11.85 2.84
CA LEU A 90 -6.05 -11.43 2.56
C LEU A 90 -6.42 -11.87 1.15
N LEU A 91 -7.61 -12.43 1.01
CA LEU A 91 -8.23 -12.72 -0.28
C LEU A 91 -9.68 -12.27 -0.23
N ARG A 92 -10.08 -11.36 -1.11
CA ARG A 92 -11.47 -10.98 -1.31
C ARG A 92 -11.89 -11.25 -2.74
N VAL A 93 -13.00 -11.95 -2.91
CA VAL A 93 -13.65 -12.19 -4.20
C VAL A 93 -15.12 -11.80 -4.09
N GLY A 94 -15.51 -10.70 -4.73
CA GLY A 94 -16.81 -10.09 -4.51
C GLY A 94 -16.97 -9.65 -3.05
N GLU A 95 -17.97 -10.19 -2.37
CA GLU A 95 -18.21 -9.95 -0.93
C GLU A 95 -17.61 -11.04 -0.02
N GLU A 96 -17.02 -12.09 -0.61
CA GLU A 96 -16.42 -13.17 0.16
C GLU A 96 -15.01 -12.76 0.59
N LEU A 97 -14.77 -12.68 1.89
CA LEU A 97 -13.48 -12.31 2.47
C LEU A 97 -12.89 -13.50 3.21
N PHE A 98 -11.64 -13.81 2.88
CA PHE A 98 -10.86 -14.88 3.45
C PHE A 98 -9.57 -14.33 4.03
N VAL A 99 -9.18 -14.88 5.17
CA VAL A 99 -7.98 -14.52 5.90
C VAL A 99 -7.20 -15.77 6.21
N ARG A 100 -5.93 -15.81 5.82
CA ARG A 100 -5.00 -16.86 6.26
C ARG A 100 -3.88 -16.20 7.05
N GLY A 101 -3.57 -16.71 8.23
CA GLY A 101 -2.53 -16.15 9.08
C GLY A 101 -1.69 -17.24 9.70
N ASP A 102 -0.62 -16.83 10.37
CA ASP A 102 0.13 -17.74 11.22
C ASP A 102 -0.72 -18.22 12.41
N ALA A 103 -0.23 -19.25 13.11
CA ALA A 103 -0.91 -19.80 14.28
C ALA A 103 -1.25 -18.75 15.35
N ARG A 104 -0.51 -17.63 15.43
CA ARG A 104 -0.73 -16.60 16.45
C ARG A 104 -2.00 -15.80 16.17
N LEU A 105 -2.40 -15.66 14.91
CA LEU A 105 -3.69 -15.08 14.55
C LEU A 105 -4.85 -15.83 15.22
N TYR A 106 -4.71 -17.14 15.41
CA TYR A 106 -5.77 -18.03 15.89
C TYR A 106 -5.70 -18.31 17.41
N GLN A 107 -4.66 -17.85 18.12
CA GLN A 107 -4.46 -18.17 19.54
C GLN A 107 -5.18 -17.22 20.53
N GLY A 108 -5.95 -16.23 20.04
CA GLY A 108 -6.57 -15.20 20.87
C GLY A 108 -5.53 -14.26 21.51
N ARG A 109 -5.93 -13.03 21.83
CA ARG A 109 -5.01 -12.00 22.38
C ARG A 109 -4.64 -12.25 23.85
N ASP A 110 -5.35 -13.18 24.49
CA ASP A 110 -5.39 -13.36 25.94
C ASP A 110 -4.41 -14.44 26.44
N GLY A 111 -3.73 -15.15 25.53
CA GLY A 111 -2.82 -16.24 25.88
C GLY A 111 -3.49 -17.41 26.62
N ARG A 112 -4.82 -17.49 26.66
CA ARG A 112 -5.57 -18.62 27.21
C ARG A 112 -5.61 -19.75 26.19
N GLY A 113 -4.43 -20.29 25.89
CA GLY A 113 -4.28 -21.49 25.08
C GLY A 113 -4.27 -22.72 25.98
N GLY A 114 -5.31 -23.55 25.87
CA GLY A 114 -5.21 -24.96 26.26
C GLY A 114 -4.56 -25.78 25.13
N PRO A 115 -4.19 -27.05 25.38
CA PRO A 115 -3.65 -27.95 24.35
C PRO A 115 -4.54 -28.05 23.09
N GLU A 116 -5.85 -27.87 23.27
CA GLU A 116 -6.87 -27.89 22.22
C GLU A 116 -6.83 -26.63 21.32
N VAL A 117 -6.49 -25.47 21.88
CA VAL A 117 -6.29 -24.21 21.14
C VAL A 117 -4.98 -24.26 20.34
N GLU A 118 -3.94 -24.88 20.90
CA GLU A 118 -2.66 -25.08 20.19
C GLU A 118 -2.78 -26.07 19.02
N GLN A 119 -3.50 -27.19 19.21
CA GLN A 119 -3.80 -28.12 18.12
C GLN A 119 -4.68 -27.48 17.04
N SER A 120 -5.69 -26.69 17.43
CA SER A 120 -6.52 -25.94 16.48
C SER A 120 -5.70 -24.92 15.70
N ALA A 121 -4.83 -24.15 16.36
CA ALA A 121 -3.95 -23.19 15.71
C ALA A 121 -2.94 -23.83 14.75
N ALA A 122 -2.45 -25.05 15.05
CA ALA A 122 -1.57 -25.81 14.17
C ALA A 122 -2.30 -26.31 12.91
N LEU A 123 -3.55 -26.76 13.05
CA LEU A 123 -4.40 -27.20 11.93
C LEU A 123 -4.83 -26.03 11.01
N LEU A 124 -4.85 -24.81 11.53
CA LEU A 124 -5.34 -23.62 10.82
C LEU A 124 -4.26 -22.83 10.07
N ARG A 125 -2.97 -23.08 10.31
CA ARG A 125 -1.87 -22.32 9.64
C ARG A 125 -1.97 -22.28 8.12
N ASP A 126 -2.50 -23.35 7.52
CA ASP A 126 -2.59 -23.48 6.06
C ASP A 126 -4.01 -23.26 5.52
N LYS A 127 -4.96 -22.88 6.39
CA LYS A 127 -6.37 -22.71 6.02
C LYS A 127 -6.74 -21.23 5.92
N PHE A 128 -7.61 -20.94 4.97
CA PHE A 128 -8.33 -19.68 4.93
C PHE A 128 -9.47 -19.72 5.93
N VAL A 129 -9.62 -18.67 6.72
CA VAL A 129 -10.80 -18.45 7.53
C VAL A 129 -11.73 -17.49 6.79
N LYS A 130 -12.97 -17.90 6.57
CA LYS A 130 -13.99 -17.01 6.01
C LYS A 130 -14.42 -16.00 7.06
N VAL A 131 -14.47 -14.72 6.69
CA VAL A 131 -14.90 -13.63 7.55
C VAL A 131 -16.30 -13.21 7.12
N HIS A 132 -17.28 -13.39 7.99
CA HIS A 132 -18.67 -13.01 7.73
C HIS A 132 -18.85 -11.50 7.68
N ARG A 133 -19.78 -11.03 6.84
CA ARG A 133 -20.07 -9.59 6.68
C ARG A 133 -20.55 -8.90 7.96
N ASP A 134 -21.22 -9.66 8.83
CA ASP A 134 -21.74 -9.16 10.11
C ASP A 134 -20.66 -9.09 11.19
N ASP A 135 -19.44 -9.57 10.88
CA ASP A 135 -18.30 -9.47 11.77
C ASP A 135 -17.71 -8.05 11.77
N PRO A 136 -17.45 -7.44 12.96
CA PRO A 136 -16.81 -6.12 13.03
C PRO A 136 -15.44 -6.03 12.34
N SER A 137 -14.73 -7.15 12.23
CA SER A 137 -13.43 -7.25 11.56
C SER A 137 -13.57 -7.23 10.04
N TYR A 138 -14.71 -7.64 9.48
CA TYR A 138 -14.94 -7.64 8.04
C TYR A 138 -14.74 -6.26 7.45
N ALA A 139 -15.37 -5.23 8.02
CA ALA A 139 -15.28 -3.87 7.49
C ALA A 139 -13.84 -3.35 7.45
N ARG A 140 -13.06 -3.64 8.50
CA ARG A 140 -11.64 -3.23 8.59
C ARG A 140 -10.80 -3.94 7.54
N LEU A 141 -10.93 -5.27 7.44
CA LEU A 141 -10.12 -6.10 6.55
C LEU A 141 -10.51 -5.92 5.07
N ALA A 142 -11.80 -5.79 4.80
CA ALA A 142 -12.32 -5.48 3.46
C ALA A 142 -11.83 -4.11 2.98
N GLY A 143 -11.60 -3.15 3.87
CA GLY A 143 -11.01 -1.85 3.53
C GLY A 143 -9.65 -1.97 2.83
N PHE A 144 -8.79 -2.91 3.24
CA PHE A 144 -7.49 -3.14 2.59
C PHE A 144 -7.63 -3.75 1.19
N THR A 145 -8.70 -4.50 0.93
CA THR A 145 -8.93 -5.17 -0.36
C THR A 145 -9.86 -4.38 -1.28
N ARG A 146 -10.30 -3.18 -0.88
CA ARG A 146 -11.09 -2.27 -1.71
C ARG A 146 -10.20 -1.24 -2.35
N MET A 147 -9.99 -1.40 -3.66
CA MET A 147 -9.15 -0.50 -4.45
C MET A 147 -9.57 0.97 -4.33
N GLN A 148 -10.87 1.26 -4.40
CA GLN A 148 -11.36 2.64 -4.40
C GLN A 148 -11.18 3.32 -3.04
N ASP A 149 -11.50 2.61 -1.95
CA ASP A 149 -11.23 3.08 -0.59
C ASP A 149 -9.73 3.34 -0.44
N MET A 150 -8.88 2.42 -0.90
CA MET A 150 -7.44 2.61 -0.80
C MET A 150 -6.92 3.78 -1.66
N ILE A 151 -7.44 4.00 -2.86
CA ILE A 151 -7.02 5.14 -3.71
C ILE A 151 -7.55 6.47 -3.16
N THR A 152 -8.79 6.49 -2.64
CA THR A 152 -9.48 7.72 -2.21
C THR A 152 -9.10 8.13 -0.80
N ASP A 153 -9.02 7.16 0.12
CA ASP A 153 -8.79 7.41 1.54
C ASP A 153 -7.32 7.50 1.89
N LEU A 154 -6.47 6.76 1.19
CA LEU A 154 -5.05 6.70 1.51
C LEU A 154 -4.29 7.87 0.90
N ILE A 155 -4.55 8.21 -0.38
CA ILE A 155 -3.84 9.26 -1.11
C ILE A 155 -4.48 10.64 -0.83
N ARG A 156 -4.38 11.08 0.43
CA ARG A 156 -4.85 12.39 0.89
C ARG A 156 -3.69 13.34 1.07
N LEU A 157 -3.63 14.33 0.19
CA LEU A 157 -2.76 15.48 0.33
C LEU A 157 -3.52 16.60 1.04
N ASN A 158 -3.00 17.07 2.17
CA ASN A 158 -3.65 18.09 3.00
C ASN A 158 -2.90 19.42 2.97
N GLY A 159 -3.61 20.50 2.70
CA GLY A 159 -3.02 21.84 2.64
C GLY A 159 -2.51 22.23 1.25
N LYS A 160 -1.67 23.25 1.19
CA LYS A 160 -1.29 23.90 -0.07
C LYS A 160 -0.31 23.03 -0.87
N LEU A 161 -0.70 22.70 -2.10
CA LEU A 161 0.11 21.89 -3.00
C LEU A 161 1.20 22.70 -3.70
N LYS A 162 2.37 22.09 -3.85
CA LYS A 162 3.50 22.62 -4.62
C LYS A 162 4.19 21.52 -5.40
N LYS A 163 4.73 21.87 -6.56
CA LYS A 163 5.73 21.05 -7.24
C LYS A 163 7.04 21.12 -6.46
N ASP A 164 7.69 19.99 -6.26
CA ASP A 164 8.91 19.90 -5.44
C ASP A 164 9.97 19.03 -6.14
N GLY A 165 10.15 19.28 -7.44
CA GLY A 165 11.15 18.60 -8.27
C GLY A 165 10.65 17.30 -8.92
N ARG A 166 11.57 16.62 -9.59
CA ARG A 166 11.33 15.36 -10.31
C ARG A 166 12.16 14.24 -9.72
N GLU A 167 11.66 13.02 -9.83
CA GLU A 167 12.42 11.82 -9.50
C GLU A 167 11.94 10.63 -10.34
N LYS A 168 12.76 9.59 -10.41
CA LYS A 168 12.32 8.31 -10.98
C LYS A 168 11.72 7.41 -9.92
N VAL A 169 10.52 6.90 -10.18
CA VAL A 169 9.91 5.81 -9.40
C VAL A 169 9.82 4.60 -10.31
N ARG A 170 10.48 3.49 -9.95
CA ARG A 170 10.55 2.27 -10.77
C ARG A 170 10.93 2.54 -12.24
N GLY A 171 11.90 3.45 -12.44
CA GLY A 171 12.38 3.84 -13.77
C GLY A 171 11.50 4.85 -14.53
N THR A 172 10.29 5.15 -14.04
CA THR A 172 9.38 6.12 -14.66
C THR A 172 9.64 7.53 -14.12
N GLU A 173 9.77 8.51 -15.01
CA GLU A 173 9.89 9.93 -14.64
C GLU A 173 8.61 10.43 -13.97
N THR A 174 8.77 11.00 -12.77
CA THR A 174 7.66 11.54 -11.98
C THR A 174 7.91 12.98 -11.56
N LEU A 175 6.82 13.69 -11.31
CA LEU A 175 6.83 14.98 -10.64
C LEU A 175 6.41 14.83 -9.19
N LYS A 176 7.17 15.45 -8.28
CA LYS A 176 6.83 15.55 -6.87
C LYS A 176 5.76 16.60 -6.66
N ILE A 177 4.64 16.19 -6.05
CA ILE A 177 3.66 17.10 -5.49
C ILE A 177 3.72 16.97 -3.97
N ALA A 178 4.11 18.05 -3.28
CA ALA A 178 4.19 18.11 -1.83
C ALA A 178 3.11 19.04 -1.28
N ALA A 179 2.39 18.59 -0.25
CA ALA A 179 1.38 19.39 0.44
C ALA A 179 1.97 20.00 1.71
N ASP A 180 1.79 21.31 1.91
CA ASP A 180 2.30 22.05 3.08
C ASP A 180 3.79 21.80 3.38
N ARG A 181 4.61 21.83 2.33
CA ARG A 181 6.06 21.51 2.39
C ARG A 181 6.32 20.08 2.88
N GLY A 182 5.48 19.13 2.45
CA GLY A 182 5.56 17.70 2.77
C GLY A 182 4.80 17.32 4.04
N ARG A 183 4.49 18.26 4.94
CA ARG A 183 3.76 17.98 6.19
C ARG A 183 2.32 17.52 5.96
N GLY A 184 1.77 17.82 4.79
CA GLY A 184 0.45 17.37 4.35
C GLY A 184 0.49 16.09 3.52
N GLY A 185 1.65 15.47 3.36
CA GLY A 185 1.89 14.32 2.50
C GLY A 185 2.55 14.70 1.17
N GLU A 186 3.03 13.68 0.46
CA GLU A 186 3.66 13.82 -0.85
C GLU A 186 3.16 12.76 -1.83
N LEU A 187 3.07 13.13 -3.10
CA LEU A 187 2.64 12.27 -4.20
C LEU A 187 3.62 12.38 -5.36
N ARG A 188 3.98 11.25 -5.95
CA ARG A 188 4.78 11.17 -7.17
C ARG A 188 3.89 10.80 -8.32
N VAL A 189 3.76 11.69 -9.29
CA VAL A 189 2.84 11.55 -10.42
C VAL A 189 3.63 11.29 -11.68
N ALA A 190 3.27 10.25 -12.44
CA ALA A 190 3.88 9.95 -13.73
C ALA A 190 3.75 11.15 -14.69
N LEU A 191 4.86 11.57 -15.30
CA LEU A 191 4.89 12.70 -16.23
C LEU A 191 4.54 12.33 -17.68
N THR A 192 4.60 11.04 -17.99
CA THR A 192 4.42 10.50 -19.34
C THR A 192 3.33 9.44 -19.33
N GLY A 193 2.52 9.38 -20.39
CA GLY A 193 1.36 8.49 -20.44
C GLY A 193 0.22 8.93 -19.52
N THR A 194 -0.52 7.97 -18.98
CA THR A 194 -1.57 8.20 -17.99
C THR A 194 -0.93 8.71 -16.68
N PRO A 195 -1.44 9.80 -16.06
CA PRO A 195 -0.79 10.46 -14.92
C PRO A 195 -0.98 9.69 -13.60
N PHE A 196 -0.70 8.40 -13.57
CA PHE A 196 -0.90 7.59 -12.37
C PHE A 196 -0.03 8.07 -11.20
N PRO A 197 -0.54 7.98 -9.96
CA PRO A 197 0.29 8.14 -8.79
C PRO A 197 1.17 6.90 -8.65
N LEU A 198 2.48 7.07 -8.58
CA LEU A 198 3.42 5.94 -8.51
C LEU A 198 4.01 5.75 -7.11
N LYS A 199 3.99 6.80 -6.29
CA LYS A 199 4.43 6.74 -4.90
C LYS A 199 3.68 7.76 -4.06
N TYR A 200 3.22 7.33 -2.90
CA TYR A 200 2.57 8.15 -1.90
C TYR A 200 3.33 8.08 -0.59
N ILE A 201 3.54 9.23 0.02
CA ILE A 201 4.17 9.38 1.34
C ILE A 201 3.15 10.11 2.22
N PRO A 202 2.50 9.42 3.17
CA PRO A 202 1.51 10.04 4.04
C PRO A 202 2.14 11.05 4.98
N ALA A 203 1.36 12.05 5.42
CA ALA A 203 1.69 12.87 6.57
C ALA A 203 1.56 12.07 7.88
N PRO A 204 2.42 12.27 8.89
CA PRO A 204 3.62 13.12 8.94
C PRO A 204 4.91 12.35 8.55
N HIS A 205 4.96 11.76 7.35
CA HIS A 205 6.04 10.90 6.84
C HIS A 205 6.14 9.54 7.52
N SER A 206 5.00 8.89 7.72
CA SER A 206 4.92 7.60 8.41
C SER A 206 5.25 6.39 7.54
N GLY A 207 6.00 6.56 6.44
CA GLY A 207 6.35 5.49 5.52
C GLY A 207 6.10 5.88 4.07
N SER A 208 5.97 4.88 3.18
CA SER A 208 5.65 5.12 1.78
C SER A 208 4.98 3.91 1.14
N LEU A 209 4.08 4.17 0.22
CA LEU A 209 3.44 3.18 -0.63
C LEU A 209 3.80 3.47 -2.08
N GLU A 210 4.23 2.45 -2.80
CA GLU A 210 4.41 2.47 -4.24
C GLU A 210 3.20 1.81 -4.89
N LEU A 211 2.74 2.40 -5.98
CA LEU A 211 1.62 1.91 -6.77
C LEU A 211 2.10 1.67 -8.19
N PHE A 212 1.91 0.46 -8.68
CA PHE A 212 2.43 0.00 -9.97
C PHE A 212 1.54 -1.11 -10.53
N GLU A 213 1.91 -1.65 -11.70
CA GLU A 213 1.10 -2.69 -12.38
C GLU A 213 -0.37 -2.27 -12.59
N TYR A 214 -0.60 -0.97 -12.84
CA TYR A 214 -1.93 -0.46 -13.19
C TYR A 214 -2.50 -1.19 -14.41
N ASP A 215 -3.79 -1.51 -14.34
CA ASP A 215 -4.55 -2.16 -15.41
C ASP A 215 -4.03 -3.56 -15.83
N GLN A 216 -3.15 -4.18 -15.03
CA GLN A 216 -2.77 -5.57 -15.21
C GLN A 216 -3.77 -6.50 -14.52
N ASP A 217 -4.37 -7.42 -15.28
CA ASP A 217 -5.31 -8.39 -14.71
C ASP A 217 -4.58 -9.48 -13.91
N PHE A 218 -5.29 -10.04 -12.93
CA PHE A 218 -4.82 -11.15 -12.11
C PHE A 218 -6.02 -12.00 -11.64
N PRO A 219 -5.84 -13.32 -11.48
CA PRO A 219 -6.93 -14.19 -11.08
C PRO A 219 -7.30 -13.96 -9.61
N LEU A 220 -8.60 -13.97 -9.34
CA LEU A 220 -9.17 -14.05 -8.00
C LEU A 220 -9.97 -15.34 -7.91
N VAL A 221 -9.41 -16.32 -7.23
CA VAL A 221 -9.96 -17.68 -7.16
C VAL A 221 -10.41 -17.93 -5.74
N LEU A 222 -11.66 -18.34 -5.56
CA LEU A 222 -12.14 -18.78 -4.25
C LEU A 222 -11.31 -19.98 -3.78
N PRO A 223 -10.89 -20.04 -2.51
CA PRO A 223 -10.24 -21.22 -1.98
C PRO A 223 -11.18 -22.43 -2.07
N LYS A 224 -10.62 -23.64 -2.16
CA LYS A 224 -11.43 -24.86 -2.16
C LYS A 224 -12.08 -25.06 -0.79
N ALA A 225 -13.19 -25.77 -0.74
CA ALA A 225 -13.93 -25.99 0.51
C ALA A 225 -13.05 -26.62 1.60
N GLU A 226 -12.16 -27.55 1.23
CA GLU A 226 -11.22 -28.17 2.15
C GLU A 226 -10.11 -27.22 2.65
N GLU A 227 -9.88 -26.09 1.97
CA GLU A 227 -8.92 -25.05 2.35
C GLU A 227 -9.57 -23.98 3.23
N VAL A 228 -10.89 -23.99 3.38
CA VAL A 228 -11.65 -22.99 4.14
C VAL A 228 -12.12 -23.55 5.47
N VAL A 229 -11.96 -22.76 6.52
CA VAL A 229 -12.65 -22.93 7.78
C VAL A 229 -13.61 -21.76 7.96
N ASP A 230 -14.87 -22.09 8.15
CA ASP A 230 -15.95 -21.14 8.37
C ASP A 230 -16.31 -21.17 9.86
N TYR A 231 -15.58 -20.38 10.64
CA TYR A 231 -16.06 -19.96 11.95
C TYR A 231 -17.05 -18.82 11.70
N GLY A 232 -18.11 -18.72 12.50
CA GLY A 232 -19.07 -17.61 12.41
C GLY A 232 -18.43 -16.23 12.66
N THR A 233 -18.96 -15.44 13.58
CA THR A 233 -18.31 -14.16 13.89
C THR A 233 -16.94 -14.40 14.56
N LEU A 234 -15.88 -13.86 13.96
CA LEU A 234 -14.55 -13.68 14.55
C LEU A 234 -14.62 -12.62 15.65
N THR A 235 -15.24 -12.97 16.76
CA THR A 235 -15.15 -12.17 17.98
C THR A 235 -13.79 -12.41 18.64
N ASP A 236 -13.18 -11.35 19.16
CA ASP A 236 -11.90 -11.36 19.88
C ASP A 236 -11.85 -12.42 20.99
N GLY A 237 -11.49 -13.67 20.64
CA GLY A 237 -11.23 -14.75 21.58
C GLY A 237 -12.44 -15.39 22.27
N LYS A 238 -13.67 -15.28 21.74
CA LYS A 238 -14.80 -16.06 22.27
C LYS A 238 -15.06 -17.28 21.41
N GLU A 239 -14.97 -18.46 22.03
CA GLU A 239 -15.20 -19.76 21.40
C GLU A 239 -16.49 -19.77 20.55
N PRO A 240 -16.47 -20.37 19.35
CA PRO A 240 -17.69 -20.64 18.61
C PRO A 240 -18.54 -21.64 19.40
N GLY A 241 -19.74 -21.21 19.78
CA GLY A 241 -20.71 -22.05 20.49
C GLY A 241 -20.86 -23.41 19.82
N ALA A 242 -20.71 -24.46 20.63
CA ALA A 242 -20.91 -25.84 20.25
C ALA A 242 -22.25 -26.04 19.51
N LYS A 243 -22.24 -26.91 18.49
CA LYS A 243 -23.42 -27.34 17.73
C LYS A 243 -24.58 -27.71 18.66
N PRO A 244 -25.85 -27.44 18.27
CA PRO A 244 -27.00 -28.00 18.98
C PRO A 244 -27.05 -29.50 18.71
N GLY A 245 -26.66 -30.29 19.73
CA GLY A 245 -26.89 -31.72 19.78
C GLY A 245 -28.37 -32.00 20.08
N THR A 246 -28.94 -32.84 19.24
CA THR A 246 -30.29 -33.42 19.27
C THR A 246 -30.69 -34.04 20.62
N ASP A 247 -31.89 -33.66 21.05
CA ASP A 247 -32.96 -34.49 21.65
C ASP A 247 -32.60 -35.47 22.79
N GLN A 248 -33.04 -35.15 24.02
CA GLN A 248 -33.60 -36.15 24.93
C GLN A 248 -34.48 -35.52 26.03
N LEU A 249 -35.79 -35.72 25.91
CA LEU A 249 -36.72 -35.76 27.06
C LEU A 249 -36.32 -36.91 28.00
N PRO A 250 -36.46 -36.74 29.32
CA PRO A 250 -37.61 -37.29 30.04
C PRO A 250 -38.14 -36.26 31.05
N GLY A 251 -39.41 -36.23 31.44
CA GLY A 251 -40.28 -37.32 31.84
C GLY A 251 -40.84 -36.94 33.21
N THR A 252 -42.16 -36.93 33.30
CA THR A 252 -42.97 -36.65 34.49
C THR A 252 -42.65 -37.58 35.65
N ASP A 253 -42.52 -37.02 36.86
CA ASP A 253 -43.42 -37.26 38.00
C ASP A 253 -43.22 -36.17 39.07
#